data_AF-A0A4P6AK52-F1
#
_entry.id   AF-A0A4P6AK52-F1
#
_cell.length_a   1.000
_cell.length_b   1.000
_cell.length_c   1.000
_cell.angle_alpha   90.00
_cell.angle_beta   90.00
_cell.angle_gamma   90.00
#
_symmetry.space_group_name_H-M   'P 1'
#
loop_
_entity.id
_entity.type
_entity.pdbx_description
1 polymer ?
#
loop_
_entity_poly.entity_id
_entity_poly.type
_entity_poly.pdbx_seq_one_letter_code
_entity_poly.pdbx_strand_id
1 'polypeptide(L)'
;MRKNTSLSAYVKKRTGVPLGHNKSLPNMLSRSLGAGSFPLFWRYWNPIWSYYLSRFITRPVNKHFPMWLAIFTTFLVSGALHDVAVSVIKWKFVAFFTPWFGLMGILVITCQTLNVNYSSLPWAVRALINASFVLGSLFAMYALEATLFP
;
A
#
# COMPACT_ATOMS: atom_id res chain seq x y z
N MET A 1 -7.62 -18.60 20.17
CA MET A 1 -6.76 -18.66 18.97
C MET A 1 -7.39 -17.88 17.82
N ARG A 2 -6.74 -16.83 17.27
CA ARG A 2 -7.23 -16.17 16.04
C ARG A 2 -7.01 -17.12 14.86
N LYS A 3 -8.10 -17.56 14.21
CA LYS A 3 -8.08 -18.43 13.03
C LYS A 3 -7.19 -17.78 11.95
N ASN A 4 -6.08 -18.43 11.58
CA ASN A 4 -5.23 -17.94 10.49
C ASN A 4 -6.03 -18.05 9.19
N THR A 5 -6.46 -16.91 8.65
CA THR A 5 -7.11 -16.85 7.34
C THR A 5 -6.13 -17.35 6.28
N SER A 6 -6.55 -18.30 5.44
CA SER A 6 -5.75 -18.74 4.30
C SER A 6 -5.59 -17.60 3.28
N LEU A 7 -4.54 -17.65 2.47
CA LEU A 7 -4.33 -16.68 1.38
C LEU A 7 -5.57 -16.60 0.47
N SER A 8 -6.11 -17.75 0.06
CA SER A 8 -7.30 -17.81 -0.81
C SER A 8 -8.51 -17.12 -0.17
N ALA A 9 -8.79 -17.37 1.11
CA ALA A 9 -9.88 -16.70 1.81
C ALA A 9 -9.63 -15.19 1.98
N TYR A 10 -8.37 -14.78 2.19
CA TYR A 10 -7.99 -13.38 2.28
C TYR A 10 -8.21 -12.66 0.94
N VAL A 11 -7.72 -13.22 -0.16
CA VAL A 11 -7.89 -12.65 -1.50
C VAL A 11 -9.36 -12.57 -1.87
N LYS A 12 -10.14 -13.65 -1.68
CA LYS A 12 -11.60 -13.64 -1.93
C LYS A 12 -12.31 -12.54 -1.15
N LYS A 13 -11.90 -12.27 0.10
CA LYS A 13 -12.45 -11.17 0.90
C LYS A 13 -12.12 -9.78 0.34
N ARG A 14 -10.97 -9.60 -0.32
CA ARG A 14 -10.53 -8.30 -0.87
C ARG A 14 -11.04 -8.05 -2.27
N THR A 15 -11.00 -9.05 -3.15
CA THR A 15 -11.36 -8.92 -4.57
C THR A 15 -12.80 -9.32 -4.84
N GLY A 16 -13.42 -10.13 -3.97
CA GLY A 16 -14.75 -10.71 -4.18
C GLY A 16 -14.75 -12.00 -5.00
N VAL A 17 -13.59 -12.42 -5.53
CA VAL A 17 -13.45 -13.62 -6.37
C VAL A 17 -12.31 -14.52 -5.88
N PRO A 18 -12.32 -15.83 -6.19
CA PRO A 18 -11.24 -16.73 -5.81
C PRO A 18 -9.86 -16.28 -6.31
N LEU A 19 -8.80 -16.74 -5.62
CA LEU A 19 -7.42 -16.53 -6.06
C LEU A 19 -7.22 -17.13 -7.47
N GLY A 20 -6.54 -16.39 -8.36
CA GLY A 20 -6.31 -16.80 -9.74
C GLY A 20 -7.48 -16.52 -10.72
N HIS A 21 -8.61 -16.01 -10.23
CA HIS A 21 -9.74 -15.66 -11.09
C HIS A 21 -9.44 -14.46 -11.98
N ASN A 22 -9.86 -14.48 -13.25
CA ASN A 22 -9.60 -13.41 -14.24
C ASN A 22 -10.08 -12.01 -13.80
N LYS A 23 -11.22 -11.94 -13.10
CA LYS A 23 -11.75 -10.69 -12.49
C LYS A 23 -10.96 -10.19 -11.26
N SER A 24 -9.92 -10.89 -10.81
CA SER A 24 -9.18 -10.50 -9.60
C SER A 24 -8.51 -9.13 -9.76
N LEU A 25 -7.80 -8.90 -10.87
CA LEU A 25 -7.14 -7.64 -11.16
C LEU A 25 -8.12 -6.46 -11.33
N PRO A 26 -9.15 -6.52 -12.20
CA PRO A 26 -10.07 -5.39 -12.35
C PRO A 26 -10.85 -5.09 -11.07
N ASN A 27 -11.25 -6.11 -10.30
CA ASN A 27 -11.92 -5.89 -9.01
C ASN A 27 -10.97 -5.26 -7.98
N MET A 28 -9.71 -5.67 -7.95
CA MET A 28 -8.70 -5.06 -7.09
C MET A 28 -8.55 -3.57 -7.41
N LEU A 29 -8.33 -3.23 -8.68
CA LEU A 29 -8.15 -1.85 -9.15
C LEU A 29 -9.38 -0.98 -8.89
N SER A 30 -10.57 -1.48 -9.23
CA SER A 30 -11.83 -0.77 -9.01
C SER A 30 -12.06 -0.48 -7.53
N ARG A 31 -11.75 -1.43 -6.64
CA ARG A 31 -11.94 -1.29 -5.19
C ARG A 31 -10.87 -0.44 -4.53
N SER A 32 -9.62 -0.53 -4.97
CA SER A 32 -8.54 0.31 -4.45
C SER A 32 -8.77 1.76 -4.85
N LEU A 33 -8.94 2.05 -6.14
CA LEU A 33 -9.18 3.42 -6.63
C LEU A 33 -10.49 3.98 -6.07
N GLY A 34 -11.54 3.16 -6.03
CA GLY A 34 -12.83 3.54 -5.46
C GLY A 34 -12.90 3.54 -3.93
N ALA A 35 -11.79 3.35 -3.22
CA ALA A 35 -11.80 3.29 -1.76
C ALA A 35 -12.22 4.65 -1.16
N GLY A 36 -13.01 4.63 -0.07
CA GLY A 36 -13.46 5.85 0.61
C GLY A 36 -12.43 6.51 1.54
N SER A 37 -11.20 5.99 1.59
CA SER A 37 -10.07 6.56 2.31
C SER A 37 -8.75 5.97 1.80
N PHE A 38 -7.65 6.70 1.98
CA PHE A 38 -6.33 6.24 1.51
C PHE A 38 -5.82 4.99 2.26
N PRO A 39 -6.05 4.81 3.57
CA PRO A 39 -5.76 3.53 4.23
C PRO A 39 -6.55 2.35 3.62
N LEU A 40 -7.79 2.59 3.19
CA LEU A 40 -8.62 1.57 2.57
C LEU A 40 -8.15 1.23 1.14
N PHE A 41 -7.57 2.18 0.40
CA PHE A 41 -6.91 1.91 -0.89
C PHE A 41 -5.88 0.80 -0.74
N TRP A 42 -4.95 0.93 0.22
CA TRP A 42 -3.88 -0.06 0.46
C TRP A 42 -4.38 -1.40 0.96
N ARG A 43 -5.55 -1.44 1.61
CA ARG A 43 -6.18 -2.70 2.01
C ARG A 43 -6.66 -3.52 0.82
N TYR A 44 -7.02 -2.86 -0.29
CA TYR A 44 -7.42 -3.53 -1.54
C TYR A 44 -6.27 -3.69 -2.51
N TRP A 45 -5.31 -2.76 -2.52
CA TRP A 45 -4.15 -2.83 -3.41
C TRP A 45 -3.30 -4.06 -3.12
N ASN A 46 -3.05 -4.84 -4.18
CA ASN A 46 -2.28 -6.09 -4.16
C ASN A 46 -2.54 -6.98 -2.93
N PRO A 47 -3.68 -7.70 -2.87
CA PRO A 47 -4.09 -8.49 -1.71
C PRO A 47 -3.10 -9.60 -1.33
N ILE A 48 -2.38 -10.17 -2.30
CA ILE A 48 -1.38 -11.21 -2.05
C ILE A 48 -0.19 -10.62 -1.32
N TRP A 49 0.33 -9.48 -1.82
CA TRP A 49 1.41 -8.75 -1.17
C TRP A 49 1.04 -8.31 0.25
N SER A 50 -0.14 -7.69 0.38
CA SER A 50 -0.69 -7.26 1.67
C SER A 50 -0.89 -8.42 2.66
N TYR A 51 -1.21 -9.63 2.18
CA TYR A 51 -1.34 -10.82 3.04
C TYR A 51 0.00 -11.17 3.69
N TYR A 52 1.07 -11.23 2.90
CA TYR A 52 2.40 -11.60 3.40
C TYR A 52 3.01 -10.51 4.27
N LEU A 53 2.90 -9.25 3.88
CA LEU A 53 3.32 -8.12 4.71
C LEU A 53 2.60 -8.10 6.05
N SER A 54 1.28 -8.31 6.06
CA SER A 54 0.53 -8.39 7.32
C SER A 54 1.00 -9.54 8.20
N ARG A 55 1.24 -10.72 7.60
CA ARG A 55 1.63 -11.92 8.33
C ARG A 55 3.03 -11.83 8.93
N PHE A 56 4.01 -11.31 8.18
CA PHE A 56 5.42 -11.38 8.54
C PHE A 56 5.98 -10.06 9.08
N ILE A 57 5.35 -8.92 8.79
CA ILE A 57 5.85 -7.60 9.20
C ILE A 57 4.86 -6.92 10.16
N THR A 58 3.66 -6.59 9.69
CA THR A 58 2.73 -5.76 10.47
C THR A 58 2.32 -6.42 11.78
N ARG A 59 1.93 -7.70 11.77
CA ARG A 59 1.48 -8.40 12.99
C ARG A 59 2.61 -8.61 13.99
N PRO A 60 3.82 -9.08 13.60
CA PRO A 60 4.95 -9.17 14.52
C PRO A 60 5.33 -7.82 15.13
N VAL A 61 5.43 -6.75 14.32
CA VAL A 61 5.78 -5.40 14.83
C VAL A 61 4.71 -4.89 15.79
N ASN A 62 3.42 -5.02 15.43
CA ASN A 62 2.31 -4.57 16.28
C ASN A 62 2.13 -5.40 17.58
N LYS A 63 2.88 -6.49 17.77
CA LYS A 63 2.92 -7.20 19.05
C LYS A 63 3.72 -6.43 20.11
N HIS A 64 4.70 -5.64 19.67
CA HIS A 64 5.64 -4.93 20.54
C HIS A 64 5.54 -3.41 20.44
N PHE A 65 4.97 -2.90 19.35
CA PHE A 65 4.92 -1.48 19.01
C PHE A 65 3.50 -1.02 18.67
N PRO A 66 3.20 0.29 18.75
CA PRO A 66 1.91 0.83 18.34
C PRO A 66 1.63 0.63 16.84
N MET A 67 0.35 0.59 16.47
CA MET A 67 -0.09 0.31 15.10
C MET A 67 0.49 1.26 14.05
N TRP A 68 0.64 2.55 14.37
CA TRP A 68 1.21 3.52 13.42
C TRP A 68 2.65 3.15 13.04
N LEU A 69 3.45 2.67 14.01
CA LEU A 69 4.82 2.24 13.76
C LEU A 69 4.83 0.95 12.95
N ALA A 70 3.93 0.01 13.27
CA ALA A 70 3.77 -1.21 12.48
C ALA A 70 3.38 -0.93 11.01
N ILE A 71 2.50 0.06 10.77
CA ILE A 71 2.15 0.52 9.43
C ILE A 71 3.38 1.12 8.73
N PHE A 72 4.06 2.06 9.37
CA PHE A 72 5.23 2.72 8.78
C PHE A 72 6.34 1.73 8.43
N THR A 73 6.70 0.82 9.35
CA THR A 73 7.68 -0.24 9.09
C THR A 73 7.23 -1.16 7.94
N THR A 74 5.94 -1.47 7.85
CA THR A 74 5.42 -2.29 6.74
C THR A 74 5.63 -1.60 5.38
N PHE A 75 5.41 -0.29 5.30
CA PHE A 75 5.68 0.49 4.10
C PHE A 75 7.17 0.52 3.75
N LEU A 76 8.05 0.77 4.73
CA LEU A 76 9.50 0.76 4.51
C LEU A 76 9.99 -0.59 4.01
N VAL A 77 9.58 -1.69 4.63
CA VAL A 77 9.94 -3.05 4.20
C VAL A 77 9.39 -3.34 2.80
N SER A 78 8.16 -2.91 2.51
CA SER A 78 7.60 -3.04 1.16
C SER A 78 8.44 -2.30 0.13
N GLY A 79 8.83 -1.05 0.40
CA GLY A 79 9.69 -0.26 -0.47
C GLY A 79 11.06 -0.89 -0.68
N ALA A 80 11.70 -1.37 0.38
CA ALA A 80 12.99 -2.05 0.32
C ALA A 80 12.95 -3.31 -0.54
N LEU A 81 11.85 -4.08 -0.48
CA LEU A 81 11.67 -5.24 -1.36
C LEU A 81 11.51 -4.85 -2.84
N HIS A 82 10.91 -3.69 -3.13
CA HIS A 82 10.83 -3.17 -4.50
C HIS A 82 12.20 -2.67 -4.98
N ASP A 83 12.95 -1.97 -4.13
CA ASP A 83 14.32 -1.55 -4.41
C ASP A 83 15.21 -2.74 -4.76
N VAL A 84 15.18 -3.81 -3.95
CA VAL A 84 15.90 -5.06 -4.23
C VAL A 84 15.48 -5.65 -5.58
N ALA A 85 14.18 -5.78 -5.84
CA ALA A 85 13.68 -6.36 -7.09
C ALA A 85 14.14 -5.55 -8.31
N VAL A 86 14.03 -4.23 -8.27
CA VAL A 86 14.46 -3.35 -9.37
C VAL A 86 15.98 -3.33 -9.50
N SER A 87 16.72 -3.39 -8.39
CA SER A 87 18.19 -3.46 -8.41
C SER A 87 18.70 -4.71 -9.09
N VAL A 88 18.08 -5.87 -8.81
CA VAL A 88 18.42 -7.14 -9.48
C VAL A 88 18.13 -7.06 -10.98
N ILE A 89 16.98 -6.51 -11.36
CA ILE A 89 16.61 -6.39 -12.78
C ILE A 89 17.53 -5.40 -13.53
N LYS A 90 17.85 -4.27 -12.92
CA LYS A 90 18.67 -3.22 -13.53
C LYS A 90 20.18 -3.43 -13.38
N TRP A 91 20.60 -4.43 -12.60
CA TRP A 91 22.00 -4.64 -12.20
C TRP A 91 22.65 -3.37 -11.62
N LYS A 92 21.88 -2.56 -10.90
CA LYS A 92 22.31 -1.29 -10.30
C LYS A 92 21.65 -1.12 -8.94
N PHE A 93 22.38 -0.58 -7.96
CA PHE A 93 21.79 -0.20 -6.69
C PHE A 93 20.73 0.90 -6.88
N VAL A 94 19.51 0.65 -6.38
CA VAL A 94 18.34 1.53 -6.42
C VAL A 94 17.79 1.60 -5.00
N ALA A 95 17.54 2.82 -4.52
CA ALA A 95 17.00 3.09 -3.18
C ALA A 95 15.84 4.11 -3.21
N PHE A 96 15.10 4.13 -4.32
CA PHE A 96 14.05 5.11 -4.57
C PHE A 96 12.70 4.71 -3.94
N PHE A 97 12.37 3.41 -3.97
CA PHE A 97 11.07 2.93 -3.53
C PHE A 97 10.93 2.96 -2.01
N THR A 98 12.00 2.72 -1.25
CA THR A 98 11.99 2.80 0.22
C THR A 98 11.54 4.16 0.75
N PRO A 99 12.18 5.30 0.39
CA PRO A 99 11.73 6.61 0.85
C PRO A 99 10.34 6.98 0.31
N TRP A 100 10.02 6.64 -0.94
CA TRP A 100 8.69 6.89 -1.51
C TRP A 100 7.58 6.13 -0.76
N PHE A 101 7.77 4.84 -0.47
CA PHE A 101 6.83 4.08 0.34
C PHE A 101 6.76 4.61 1.77
N GLY A 102 7.88 5.06 2.34
CA GLY A 102 7.91 5.77 3.63
C GLY A 102 6.98 6.98 3.64
N LEU A 103 7.06 7.84 2.62
CA LEU A 103 6.17 8.98 2.44
C LEU A 103 4.69 8.55 2.33
N MET A 104 4.40 7.51 1.53
CA MET A 104 3.04 6.96 1.45
C MET A 104 2.55 6.38 2.78
N GLY A 105 3.43 5.76 3.57
CA GLY A 105 3.12 5.28 4.91
C GLY A 105 2.75 6.40 5.87
N ILE A 106 3.46 7.53 5.82
CA ILE A 106 3.11 8.74 6.58
C ILE A 106 1.73 9.26 6.15
N LEU A 107 1.47 9.38 4.85
CA LEU A 107 0.17 9.81 4.32
C LEU A 107 -0.98 8.90 4.80
N VAL A 108 -0.76 7.58 4.83
CA VAL A 108 -1.74 6.62 5.37
C VAL A 108 -2.00 6.85 6.84
N ILE A 109 -0.94 7.00 7.64
CA ILE A 109 -1.06 7.23 9.08
C ILE A 109 -1.80 8.54 9.34
N THR A 110 -1.43 9.63 8.65
CA THR A 110 -2.10 10.93 8.75
C THR A 110 -3.57 10.85 8.36
N CYS A 111 -3.91 10.18 7.26
CA CYS A 111 -5.31 9.99 6.89
C CYS A 111 -6.08 9.18 7.94
N GLN A 112 -5.43 8.20 8.57
CA GLN A 112 -6.03 7.38 9.62
C GLN A 112 -6.21 8.17 10.92
N THR A 113 -5.25 8.99 11.34
CA THR A 113 -5.34 9.80 12.56
C THR A 113 -6.36 10.93 12.43
N LEU A 114 -6.44 11.55 11.25
CA LEU A 114 -7.42 12.60 10.96
C LEU A 114 -8.81 12.05 10.58
N ASN A 115 -8.99 10.71 10.56
CA ASN A 115 -10.23 10.05 10.15
C ASN A 115 -10.75 10.53 8.78
N VAL A 116 -9.85 10.76 7.82
CA VAL A 116 -10.20 11.24 6.48
C VAL A 116 -11.11 10.22 5.80
N ASN A 117 -12.32 10.67 5.46
CA ASN A 117 -13.34 9.85 4.83
C ASN A 117 -14.02 10.64 3.72
N TYR A 118 -13.98 10.09 2.51
CA TYR A 118 -14.62 10.62 1.31
C TYR A 118 -15.47 9.54 0.63
N SER A 119 -16.01 8.61 1.42
CA SER A 119 -16.84 7.49 0.94
C SER A 119 -18.15 7.92 0.30
N SER A 120 -18.70 9.07 0.71
CA SER A 120 -19.92 9.68 0.16
C SER A 120 -19.76 10.23 -1.26
N LEU A 121 -18.51 10.44 -1.71
CA LEU A 121 -18.25 10.97 -3.04
C LEU A 121 -18.43 9.90 -4.14
N PRO A 122 -18.76 10.31 -5.38
CA PRO A 122 -18.84 9.41 -6.52
C PRO A 122 -17.54 8.64 -6.75
N TRP A 123 -17.64 7.44 -7.31
CA TRP A 123 -16.47 6.56 -7.51
C TRP A 123 -15.33 7.26 -8.25
N ALA A 124 -15.61 8.03 -9.30
CA ALA A 124 -14.61 8.75 -10.08
C ALA A 124 -13.83 9.78 -9.23
N VAL A 125 -14.53 10.52 -8.36
CA VAL A 125 -13.88 11.51 -7.48
C VAL A 125 -12.99 10.80 -6.45
N ARG A 126 -13.44 9.67 -5.89
CA ARG A 126 -12.62 8.86 -4.98
C ARG A 126 -11.38 8.29 -5.68
N ALA A 127 -11.53 7.85 -6.93
CA ALA A 127 -10.42 7.39 -7.75
C ALA A 127 -9.38 8.50 -7.99
N LEU A 128 -9.84 9.72 -8.31
CA LEU A 128 -8.96 10.89 -8.47
C LEU A 128 -8.23 11.23 -7.17
N ILE A 129 -8.91 11.21 -6.02
CA ILE A 129 -8.29 11.47 -4.71
C ILE A 129 -7.23 10.40 -4.38
N ASN A 130 -7.55 9.11 -4.53
CA ASN A 130 -6.58 8.06 -4.25
C ASN A 130 -5.39 8.10 -5.22
N ALA A 131 -5.65 8.37 -6.51
CA ALA A 131 -4.59 8.52 -7.50
C ALA A 131 -3.72 9.74 -7.20
N SER A 132 -4.28 10.87 -6.75
CA SER A 132 -3.50 12.06 -6.44
C SER A 132 -2.57 11.86 -5.24
N PHE A 133 -2.94 11.06 -4.24
CA PHE A 133 -2.00 10.68 -3.17
C PHE A 133 -0.79 9.89 -3.71
N VAL A 134 -1.03 8.91 -4.59
CA VAL A 134 0.05 8.09 -5.18
C VAL A 134 0.92 8.92 -6.12
N LEU A 135 0.30 9.64 -7.06
CA LEU A 135 1.01 10.43 -8.06
C LEU A 135 1.69 11.66 -7.44
N GLY A 136 1.03 12.32 -6.48
CA GLY A 136 1.59 13.47 -5.77
C GLY A 136 2.80 13.08 -4.91
N SER A 137 2.73 11.94 -4.19
CA SER A 137 3.88 11.44 -3.43
C SER A 137 5.03 10.99 -4.33
N LEU A 138 4.71 10.41 -5.50
CA LEU A 138 5.72 10.04 -6.49
C LEU A 138 6.41 11.27 -7.08
N PHE A 139 5.63 12.27 -7.47
CA PHE A 139 6.14 13.55 -7.97
C PHE A 139 7.03 14.23 -6.91
N ALA A 140 6.58 14.29 -5.66
CA ALA A 140 7.37 14.85 -4.57
C ALA A 140 8.71 14.12 -4.39
N MET A 141 8.73 12.78 -4.53
CA MET A 141 9.97 12.01 -4.43
C MET A 141 10.92 12.30 -5.58
N TYR A 142 10.43 12.38 -6.83
CA TYR A 142 11.27 12.74 -7.97
C TYR A 142 11.80 14.17 -7.87
N ALA A 143 10.98 15.12 -7.42
CA ALA A 143 11.43 16.49 -7.18
C ALA A 143 12.54 16.53 -6.13
N LEU A 144 12.39 15.77 -5.03
CA LEU A 144 13.42 15.65 -4.00
C LEU A 144 14.71 15.03 -4.55
N GLU A 145 14.62 13.92 -5.30
CA GLU A 145 15.77 13.28 -5.93
C GLU A 145 16.53 14.24 -6.85
N ALA A 146 15.81 14.99 -7.70
CA ALA A 146 16.41 15.99 -8.58
C ALA A 146 17.10 17.14 -7.83
N THR A 147 16.61 17.51 -6.64
CA THR A 147 17.27 18.54 -5.81
C THR A 147 18.51 18.02 -5.08
N LEU A 148 18.54 16.74 -4.69
CA LEU A 148 19.64 16.15 -3.92
C LEU A 148 20.76 15.58 -4.80
N PHE A 149 20.45 15.20 -6.04
CA PHE A 149 21.38 14.60 -7.00
C PHE A 149 21.24 15.31 -8.37
N PRO A 150 21.70 16.57 -8.49
CA PRO A 150 21.61 17.35 -9.73
C PRO A 150 22.47 16.80 -10.87
#